data_AF-A0A0N1FVB4-F1
#
_entry.id   AF-A0A0N1FVB4-F1
#
_cell.length_a   1.000
_cell.length_b   1.000
_cell.length_c   1.000
_cell.angle_alpha   90.00
_cell.angle_beta   90.00
_cell.angle_gamma   90.00
#
_symmetry.space_group_name_H-M   'P 1'
#
loop_
_entity.id
_entity.type
_entity.pdbx_description
1 polymer ?
#
loop_
_entity_poly.entity_id
_entity_poly.type
_entity_poly.pdbx_seq_one_letter_code
_entity_poly.pdbx_strand_id
1 'polypeptide(L)'
;MLTPTLDRLDDLGPLPDDITVHLDAGYDSDKTHALLSERGLHGRIAHKGEKAPIQASQRWHVERTHAWQNAFYRLARRYERRTTVNDAFFDLADTVIPVRSLIREAWTAHRWDTRHRRRP
;
A
#
# COMPACT_ATOMS: atom_id res chain seq x y z
N MET A 1 0.74 17.25 0.02
CA MET A 1 0.53 17.84 1.37
C MET A 1 0.31 16.69 2.33
N LEU A 2 1.09 16.57 3.40
CA LEU A 2 1.08 15.43 4.33
C LEU A 2 0.01 15.55 5.44
N THR A 3 -0.28 16.78 5.86
CA THR A 3 -1.22 17.08 6.96
C THR A 3 -2.57 16.40 6.83
N PRO A 4 -3.29 16.51 5.67
CA PRO A 4 -4.63 15.91 5.56
C PRO A 4 -4.60 14.38 5.62
N THR A 5 -3.46 13.75 5.31
CA THR A 5 -3.29 12.31 5.43
C THR A 5 -3.07 11.92 6.88
N LEU A 6 -2.28 12.68 7.64
CA LEU A 6 -2.04 12.43 9.06
C LEU A 6 -3.29 12.70 9.90
N ASP A 7 -4.17 13.63 9.48
CA ASP A 7 -5.46 13.89 10.15
C ASP A 7 -6.40 12.68 10.10
N ARG A 8 -6.17 11.74 9.19
CA ARG A 8 -6.95 10.49 9.08
C ARG A 8 -6.47 9.39 10.02
N LEU A 9 -5.37 9.59 10.74
CA LEU A 9 -4.91 8.61 11.73
C LEU A 9 -5.92 8.42 12.86
N ASP A 10 -6.64 9.49 13.21
CA ASP A 10 -7.70 9.44 14.23
C ASP A 10 -8.86 8.50 13.83
N ASP A 11 -9.06 8.28 12.52
CA ASP A 11 -10.10 7.39 11.99
C ASP A 11 -9.75 5.89 12.19
N LEU A 12 -8.49 5.55 12.50
CA LEU A 12 -8.00 4.16 12.59
C LEU A 12 -8.24 3.51 13.97
N GLY A 13 -8.77 4.25 14.94
CA GLY A 13 -8.95 3.79 16.32
C GLY A 13 -7.68 3.98 17.17
N PRO A 14 -7.56 3.29 18.32
CA PRO A 14 -6.44 3.50 19.23
C PRO A 14 -5.12 3.09 18.56
N LEU A 15 -4.22 4.06 18.43
CA LEU A 15 -2.90 3.85 17.86
C LEU A 15 -1.90 3.43 18.93
N PRO A 16 -0.82 2.72 18.58
CA PRO A 16 0.29 2.45 19.49
C PRO A 16 0.91 3.75 20.01
N ASP A 17 1.48 3.72 21.21
CA ASP A 17 2.16 4.88 21.81
C ASP A 17 3.36 5.37 20.96
N ASP A 18 3.99 4.47 20.21
CA ASP A 18 5.10 4.77 19.30
C ASP A 18 4.71 4.44 17.85
N ILE A 19 4.49 5.49 17.06
CA ILE A 19 4.10 5.39 15.65
C ILE A 19 5.24 5.85 14.78
N THR A 20 5.74 4.94 13.93
CA THR A 20 6.70 5.28 12.88
C THR A 20 6.00 5.53 11.54
N VAL A 21 6.10 6.76 11.03
CA VAL A 21 5.63 7.16 9.71
C VAL A 21 6.77 7.02 8.70
N HIS A 22 6.63 6.07 7.78
CA HIS A 22 7.59 5.87 6.70
C HIS A 22 7.26 6.75 5.51
N LEU A 23 8.18 7.64 5.11
CA LEU A 23 7.97 8.62 4.05
C LEU A 23 9.03 8.54 2.95
N ASP A 24 8.68 9.12 1.80
CA ASP A 24 9.56 9.21 0.64
C ASP A 24 10.55 10.37 0.74
N ALA A 25 11.59 10.35 -0.10
CA ALA A 25 12.55 11.45 -0.20
C ALA A 25 11.92 12.79 -0.61
N GLY A 26 10.78 12.76 -1.31
CA GLY A 26 9.99 13.98 -1.56
C GLY A 26 9.45 14.66 -0.29
N TYR A 27 9.43 13.97 0.84
CA TYR A 27 9.01 14.51 2.13
C TYR A 27 10.18 14.89 3.04
N ASP A 28 11.43 14.77 2.60
CA ASP A 28 12.60 15.20 3.36
C ASP A 28 12.69 16.74 3.35
N SER A 29 11.95 17.36 4.27
CA SER A 29 11.91 18.81 4.45
C SER A 29 11.69 19.14 5.93
N ASP A 30 12.25 20.25 6.39
CA ASP A 30 12.12 20.70 7.78
C ASP A 30 10.65 20.84 8.20
N LYS A 31 9.78 21.25 7.27
CA LYS A 31 8.34 21.34 7.49
C LYS A 31 7.72 19.99 7.80
N THR A 32 8.15 18.93 7.12
CA THR A 32 7.68 17.56 7.39
C THR A 32 8.15 17.10 8.77
N HIS A 33 9.44 17.30 9.07
CA HIS A 33 10.02 16.90 10.35
C HIS A 33 9.35 17.62 11.53
N ALA A 34 9.11 18.93 11.41
CA ALA A 34 8.37 19.71 12.39
C ALA A 34 6.94 19.18 12.60
N LEU A 35 6.20 18.93 11.51
CA LEU A 35 4.83 18.40 11.56
C LEU A 35 4.75 17.03 12.26
N LEU A 36 5.74 16.15 12.03
CA LEU A 36 5.79 14.84 12.68
C LEU A 36 6.10 14.99 14.17
N SER A 37 7.06 15.86 14.53
CA SER A 37 7.43 16.15 15.92
C SER A 37 6.27 16.75 16.72
N GLU A 38 5.54 17.71 16.13
CA GLU A 38 4.34 18.32 16.74
C GLU A 38 3.25 17.28 17.08
N ARG A 39 3.20 16.18 16.32
CA ARG A 39 2.23 15.10 16.51
C ARG A 39 2.79 13.91 17.30
N GLY A 40 4.02 13.99 17.80
CA GLY A 40 4.68 12.88 18.49
C GLY A 40 4.92 11.65 17.60
N LEU A 41 5.00 11.83 16.28
CA LEU A 41 5.18 10.75 15.30
C LEU A 41 6.66 10.62 14.93
N HIS A 42 7.18 9.39 14.91
CA HIS A 42 8.55 9.13 14.47
C HIS A 42 8.64 9.08 12.94
N GLY A 43 9.41 9.96 12.32
CA GLY A 43 9.59 9.99 10.87
C GLY A 43 10.75 9.13 10.40
N ARG A 44 10.49 8.09 9.59
CA ARG A 44 11.53 7.38 8.84
C ARG A 44 11.45 7.78 7.37
N ILE A 45 12.18 8.84 7.03
CA ILE A 45 12.17 9.47 5.71
C ILE A 45 13.41 9.03 4.93
N ALA A 46 13.24 8.64 3.67
CA ALA A 46 14.39 8.43 2.79
C ALA A 46 15.09 9.77 2.49
N HIS A 47 16.42 9.82 2.53
CA HIS A 47 17.13 11.07 2.25
C HIS A 47 17.29 11.33 0.74
N LYS A 48 17.16 12.61 0.36
CA LYS A 48 17.29 13.04 -1.03
C LYS A 48 18.73 12.89 -1.51
N GLY A 49 18.93 12.19 -2.64
CA GLY A 49 20.26 12.00 -3.25
C GLY A 49 20.99 10.74 -2.76
N GLU A 50 20.50 10.10 -1.71
CA GLU A 50 20.96 8.78 -1.28
C GLU A 50 20.08 7.70 -1.90
N LYS A 51 20.70 6.64 -2.40
CA LYS A 51 19.97 5.50 -2.93
C LYS A 51 19.37 4.77 -1.74
N ALA A 52 18.12 5.10 -1.39
CA ALA A 52 17.40 4.43 -0.33
C ALA A 52 17.44 2.91 -0.62
N PRO A 53 17.95 2.08 0.31
CA PRO A 53 17.84 0.65 0.14
C PRO A 53 16.36 0.31 -0.06
N ILE A 54 16.04 -0.62 -0.96
CA ILE A 54 14.67 -1.11 -1.19
C ILE A 54 14.01 -1.57 0.13
N GLN A 55 14.82 -1.86 1.15
CA GLN A 55 14.44 -2.29 2.51
C GLN A 55 14.43 -1.15 3.56
N ALA A 56 14.72 0.10 3.20
CA ALA A 56 14.84 1.21 4.15
C ALA A 56 13.51 1.59 4.81
N SER A 57 12.37 1.15 4.25
CA SER A 57 11.04 1.48 4.76
C SER A 57 10.06 0.31 4.66
N GLN A 58 9.10 0.26 5.58
CA GLN A 58 7.99 -0.71 5.55
C GLN A 58 6.96 -0.42 4.45
N ARG A 59 7.23 0.58 3.59
CA ARG A 59 6.35 1.01 2.48
C ARG A 59 6.21 -0.04 1.38
N TRP A 60 7.10 -1.04 1.34
CA TRP A 60 7.05 -2.08 0.32
C TRP A 60 5.70 -2.78 0.25
N HIS A 61 4.97 -2.89 1.36
CA HIS A 61 3.62 -3.48 1.37
C HIS A 61 2.65 -2.67 0.50
N VAL A 62 2.64 -1.35 0.67
CA VAL A 62 1.79 -0.42 -0.10
C VAL A 62 2.19 -0.44 -1.57
N GLU A 63 3.49 -0.36 -1.86
CA GLU A 63 4.01 -0.42 -3.23
C GLU A 63 3.68 -1.76 -3.91
N ARG A 64 3.76 -2.86 -3.17
CA ARG A 64 3.39 -4.20 -3.66
C ARG A 64 1.91 -4.28 -4.00
N THR A 65 1.02 -3.76 -3.13
CA THR A 65 -0.42 -3.71 -3.41
C THR A 65 -0.70 -2.88 -4.65
N HIS A 66 -0.08 -1.70 -4.77
CA HIS A 66 -0.20 -0.87 -5.98
C HIS A 66 0.32 -1.59 -7.23
N ALA A 67 1.42 -2.34 -7.12
CA ALA A 67 1.94 -3.13 -8.24
C ALA A 67 0.95 -4.22 -8.70
N TRP A 68 0.26 -4.87 -7.76
CA TRP A 68 -0.80 -5.84 -8.09
C TRP A 68 -2.02 -5.19 -8.72
N GLN A 69 -2.46 -4.04 -8.20
CA GLN A 69 -3.55 -3.26 -8.80
C GLN A 69 -3.18 -2.79 -10.23
N ASN A 70 -1.93 -2.39 -10.45
CA ASN A 70 -1.43 -2.00 -11.77
C ASN A 70 -1.32 -3.16 -12.78
N ALA A 71 -1.39 -4.41 -12.34
CA ALA A 71 -1.52 -5.55 -13.26
C ALA A 71 -2.88 -5.58 -13.97
N PHE A 72 -3.89 -4.87 -13.43
CA PHE A 72 -5.18 -4.68 -14.09
C PHE A 72 -5.11 -3.48 -15.02
N TYR A 73 -5.02 -3.75 -16.33
CA TYR A 73 -4.80 -2.72 -17.35
C TYR A 73 -5.76 -1.52 -17.27
N ARG A 74 -7.03 -1.77 -16.91
CA ARG A 74 -8.05 -0.72 -16.79
C ARG A 74 -7.86 0.18 -15.56
N LEU A 75 -7.25 -0.33 -14.49
CA LEU A 75 -6.84 0.48 -13.34
C LEU A 75 -5.53 1.23 -13.63
N ALA A 76 -4.55 0.54 -14.21
CA ALA A 76 -3.26 1.13 -14.55
C ALA A 76 -3.38 2.29 -15.54
N ARG A 77 -4.28 2.15 -16.51
CA ARG A 77 -4.55 3.16 -17.53
C ARG A 77 -5.85 3.85 -17.16
N ARG A 78 -5.76 5.11 -16.71
CA ARG A 78 -6.89 5.93 -16.23
C ARG A 78 -7.92 6.22 -17.34
N TYR A 79 -8.68 5.21 -17.73
CA TYR A 79 -9.75 5.31 -18.72
C TYR A 79 -10.98 6.00 -18.15
N GLU A 80 -11.25 5.79 -16.87
CA GLU A 80 -12.47 6.29 -16.22
C GLU A 80 -12.27 7.68 -15.64
N ARG A 81 -13.22 8.58 -15.95
CA ARG A 81 -13.24 9.95 -15.41
C ARG A 81 -13.96 10.07 -14.08
N ARG A 82 -14.88 9.14 -13.77
CA ARG A 82 -15.70 9.18 -12.56
C ARG A 82 -14.98 8.46 -11.42
N THR A 83 -14.81 9.15 -10.29
CA THR A 83 -14.16 8.59 -9.09
C THR A 83 -14.89 7.34 -8.61
N THR A 84 -16.23 7.36 -8.54
CA THR A 84 -17.04 6.21 -8.11
C THR A 84 -16.81 4.93 -8.92
N VAL A 85 -16.52 5.07 -10.21
CA VAL A 85 -16.23 3.92 -11.08
C VAL A 85 -14.81 3.40 -10.83
N ASN A 86 -13.85 4.31 -10.61
CA ASN A 86 -12.50 3.91 -10.21
C ASN A 86 -12.51 3.21 -8.86
N ASP A 87 -13.24 3.74 -7.88
CA ASP A 87 -13.36 3.16 -6.53
C ASP A 87 -13.93 1.73 -6.62
N ALA A 88 -15.00 1.52 -7.40
CA ALA A 88 -15.55 0.18 -7.62
C ALA A 88 -14.56 -0.79 -8.28
N PHE A 89 -13.67 -0.30 -9.16
CA PHE A 89 -12.61 -1.14 -9.72
C PHE A 89 -11.52 -1.47 -8.71
N PHE A 90 -11.17 -0.54 -7.83
CA PHE A 90 -10.25 -0.80 -6.71
C PHE A 90 -10.83 -1.85 -5.77
N ASP A 91 -12.08 -1.70 -5.35
CA ASP A 91 -12.77 -2.67 -4.49
C ASP A 91 -12.80 -4.08 -5.12
N LEU A 92 -13.08 -4.16 -6.42
CA LEU A 92 -13.06 -5.41 -7.15
C LEU A 92 -11.65 -6.02 -7.23
N ALA A 93 -10.63 -5.22 -7.53
CA ALA A 93 -9.25 -5.69 -7.60
C ALA A 93 -8.77 -6.18 -6.23
N ASP A 94 -9.05 -5.42 -5.17
CA ASP A 94 -8.67 -5.73 -3.79
C ASP A 94 -9.39 -6.96 -3.25
N THR A 95 -10.56 -7.30 -3.80
CA THR A 95 -11.23 -8.59 -3.54
C THR A 95 -10.60 -9.75 -4.32
N VAL A 96 -10.31 -9.54 -5.61
CA VAL A 96 -9.81 -10.61 -6.50
C VAL A 96 -8.38 -11.02 -6.19
N ILE A 97 -7.50 -10.07 -5.84
CA ILE A 97 -6.08 -10.32 -5.53
C ILE A 97 -5.91 -11.39 -4.41
N PRO A 98 -6.49 -11.22 -3.20
CA PRO A 98 -6.32 -12.19 -2.12
C PRO A 98 -6.96 -13.54 -2.45
N VAL A 99 -8.12 -13.57 -3.11
CA VAL A 99 -8.75 -14.83 -3.57
C VAL A 99 -7.81 -15.60 -4.50
N ARG A 100 -7.18 -14.93 -5.46
CA ARG A 100 -6.19 -15.56 -6.36
C ARG A 100 -4.96 -16.03 -5.61
N SER A 101 -4.50 -15.29 -4.61
CA SER A 101 -3.37 -15.69 -3.76
C SER A 101 -3.70 -16.96 -2.99
N LEU A 102 -4.87 -17.02 -2.34
CA LEU A 102 -5.34 -18.17 -1.59
C LEU A 102 -5.52 -19.41 -2.48
N ILE A 103 -6.08 -19.25 -3.68
CA ILE A 103 -6.22 -20.36 -4.63
C ILE A 103 -4.85 -20.91 -5.03
N ARG A 104 -3.86 -20.03 -5.27
CA ARG A 104 -2.48 -20.45 -5.62
C ARG A 104 -1.80 -21.17 -4.48
N GLU A 105 -1.94 -20.66 -3.27
CA GLU A 105 -1.40 -21.26 -2.06
C GLU A 105 -2.05 -22.63 -1.80
N ALA A 106 -3.38 -22.69 -1.84
CA ALA A 106 -4.13 -23.94 -1.69
C ALA A 106 -3.73 -24.97 -2.75
N TRP A 107 -3.53 -24.56 -4.01
CA TRP A 107 -3.06 -25.47 -5.07
C TRP A 107 -1.67 -26.05 -4.77
N THR A 108 -0.79 -25.29 -4.12
CA THR A 108 0.54 -25.75 -3.72
C THR A 108 0.50 -26.61 -2.46
N ALA A 109 -0.29 -26.23 -1.45
CA ALA A 109 -0.33 -26.88 -0.15
C ALA A 109 -1.27 -28.11 -0.09
N HIS A 110 -2.29 -28.16 -0.95
CA HIS A 110 -3.34 -29.18 -0.89
C HIS A 110 -3.56 -29.89 -2.24
N ARG A 111 -4.02 -31.15 -2.14
CA ARG A 111 -4.45 -32.01 -3.25
C ARG A 111 -5.89 -32.43 -2.97
N TRP A 112 -6.77 -32.26 -3.95
CA TRP A 112 -8.18 -32.65 -3.89
C TRP A 112 -8.66 -33.08 -5.28
N ASP A 113 -9.76 -33.83 -5.35
CA ASP A 113 -10.14 -34.59 -6.55
C ASP A 113 -10.52 -33.73 -7.76
N THR A 114 -11.16 -32.58 -7.54
CA THR A 114 -11.57 -31.65 -8.60
C THR A 114 -10.51 -30.60 -8.96
N ARG A 115 -9.28 -30.78 -8.48
CA ARG A 115 -8.22 -29.78 -8.67
C ARG A 115 -7.80 -29.64 -10.12
N HIS A 116 -7.78 -28.40 -10.63
CA HIS A 116 -7.32 -28.11 -11.98
C HIS A 116 -5.87 -28.56 -12.21
N ARG A 117 -5.62 -29.16 -13.38
CA ARG A 117 -4.30 -29.67 -13.78
C ARG A 117 -3.28 -28.56 -13.97
N ARG A 118 -3.71 -27.39 -14.47
CA ARG A 118 -2.84 -26.22 -14.65
C ARG A 118 -2.81 -25.40 -13.37
N ARG A 119 -1.60 -25.01 -12.94
CA ARG A 119 -1.42 -24.06 -11.84
C ARG A 119 -1.98 -22.68 -12.24
N PRO A 120 -2.82 -22.05 -11.41
CA PRO A 120 -3.38 -20.71 -11.65
C PRO A 120 -2.38 -19.55 -11.40
#